data_AF-A0A2G2BFV4-F1
#
_entry.id   AF-A0A2G2BFV4-F1
#
_cell.length_a   1.000
_cell.length_b   1.000
_cell.length_c   1.000
_cell.angle_alpha   90.00
_cell.angle_beta   90.00
_cell.angle_gamma   90.00
#
_symmetry.space_group_name_H-M   'P 1'
#
loop_
_entity.id
_entity.type
_entity.pdbx_description
1 polymer ?
#
loop_
_entity_poly.entity_id
_entity_poly.type
_entity_poly.pdbx_seq_one_letter_code
_entity_poly.pdbx_strand_id
1 'polypeptide(L)'
;MHRILIVFGLTTAVMLFIFNSADWYADNAALPRYCDDPGQAAAIVEEILTSPTPGEGEKRRPYIIAAKLIFLVPQEEGETMPDYLERLKRRISQSCGVAF
;
A
#
# COMPACT_ATOMS: atom_id res chain seq x y z
N MET A 1 -0.74 -40.34 10.05
CA MET A 1 -1.75 -39.30 9.80
C MET A 1 -1.77 -38.21 10.88
N HIS A 2 -1.88 -38.53 12.18
CA HIS A 2 -1.98 -37.51 13.24
C HIS A 2 -0.80 -36.52 13.30
N ARG A 3 0.45 -37.01 13.16
CA ARG A 3 1.64 -36.15 13.05
C ARG A 3 1.62 -35.21 11.85
N ILE A 4 1.09 -35.67 10.72
CA ILE A 4 0.97 -34.86 9.49
C ILE A 4 -0.08 -33.77 9.70
N LEU A 5 -1.22 -34.10 10.31
CA LEU A 5 -2.26 -33.13 10.65
C LEU A 5 -1.76 -32.05 11.62
N ILE A 6 -0.95 -32.44 12.61
CA ILE A 6 -0.34 -31.47 13.54
C ILE A 6 0.58 -30.52 12.80
N VAL A 7 1.50 -31.03 11.96
CA VAL A 7 2.42 -30.18 11.18
C VAL A 7 1.66 -29.26 10.22
N PHE A 8 0.64 -29.79 9.55
CA PHE A 8 -0.20 -28.99 8.67
C PHE A 8 -0.93 -27.88 9.44
N GLY A 9 -1.58 -28.21 10.56
CA GLY A 9 -2.26 -27.22 11.39
C GLY A 9 -1.31 -26.12 11.91
N LEU A 10 -0.10 -26.49 12.33
CA LEU A 10 0.91 -25.54 12.82
C LEU A 10 1.39 -24.61 11.70
N THR A 11 1.69 -25.16 10.52
CA THR A 11 2.13 -24.35 9.37
C THR A 11 1.04 -23.42 8.88
N THR A 12 -0.21 -23.87 8.80
CA THR A 12 -1.36 -23.00 8.47
C THR A 12 -1.55 -21.90 9.51
N ALA A 13 -1.47 -22.23 10.81
CA ALA A 13 -1.59 -21.22 11.87
C ALA A 13 -0.49 -20.16 11.80
N VAL A 14 0.76 -20.56 11.53
CA VAL A 14 1.86 -19.61 11.35
C VAL A 14 1.65 -18.74 10.12
N MET A 15 1.24 -19.31 8.98
CA MET A 15 0.96 -18.53 7.78
C MET A 15 -0.15 -17.50 8.00
N LEU A 16 -1.27 -17.92 8.60
CA LEU A 16 -2.38 -17.01 8.92
C LEU A 16 -1.93 -15.89 9.85
N PHE A 17 -1.12 -16.20 10.87
CA PHE A 17 -0.56 -15.20 11.77
C PHE A 17 0.32 -14.18 11.03
N ILE A 18 1.18 -14.64 10.12
CA ILE A 18 2.05 -13.77 9.32
C ILE A 18 1.21 -12.85 8.42
N PHE A 19 0.25 -13.39 7.68
CA PHE A 19 -0.59 -12.59 6.78
C PHE A 19 -1.41 -11.54 7.53
N ASN A 20 -2.02 -11.92 8.66
CA ASN A 20 -2.77 -10.98 9.49
C ASN A 20 -1.88 -9.87 10.09
N SER A 21 -0.64 -10.22 10.47
CA SER A 21 0.33 -9.23 10.97
C SER A 21 0.81 -8.27 9.89
N ALA A 22 0.95 -8.75 8.65
CA ALA A 22 1.34 -7.92 7.51
C ALA A 22 0.28 -6.87 7.16
N ASP A 23 -1.00 -7.27 7.16
CA ASP A 23 -2.13 -6.36 6.95
C ASP A 23 -2.19 -5.27 8.02
N TRP A 24 -2.05 -5.68 9.29
CA TRP A 24 -1.97 -4.73 10.42
C TRP A 24 -0.79 -3.76 10.28
N TYR A 25 0.39 -4.23 9.85
CA TYR A 25 1.58 -3.40 9.65
C TYR A 25 1.39 -2.39 8.52
N ALA A 26 0.77 -2.79 7.41
CA ALA A 26 0.46 -1.89 6.31
C ALA A 26 -0.42 -0.72 6.79
N ASP A 27 -1.44 -1.03 7.58
CA ASP A 27 -2.44 -0.07 8.04
C ASP A 27 -2.00 0.82 9.19
N ASN A 28 -1.30 0.26 10.18
CA ASN A 28 -1.02 0.96 11.42
C ASN A 28 0.42 1.48 11.54
N ALA A 29 1.35 1.02 10.70
CA ALA A 29 2.75 1.40 10.78
C ALA A 29 3.30 2.01 9.49
N ALA A 30 2.95 1.46 8.33
CA ALA A 30 3.49 1.91 7.04
C ALA A 30 2.73 3.11 6.45
N LEU A 31 1.40 3.06 6.43
CA LEU A 31 0.53 4.12 5.90
C LEU A 31 0.62 5.47 6.66
N PRO A 32 0.78 5.52 8.00
CA PRO A 32 0.90 6.78 8.73
C PRO A 32 2.05 7.69 8.25
N ARG A 33 3.08 7.11 7.63
CA ARG A 33 4.22 7.86 7.07
C ARG A 33 3.83 8.86 5.98
N TYR A 34 2.68 8.66 5.34
CA TYR A 34 2.19 9.52 4.25
C TYR A 34 1.23 10.60 4.76
N CYS A 35 0.92 10.62 6.05
CA CYS A 35 0.00 11.58 6.64
C CYS A 35 0.60 12.98 6.85
N ASP A 36 1.92 13.13 6.75
CA ASP A 36 2.58 14.45 6.82
C ASP A 36 2.18 15.35 5.64
N ASP A 37 2.08 14.78 4.44
CA ASP A 37 1.60 15.45 3.22
C ASP A 37 0.87 14.44 2.31
N PRO A 38 -0.40 14.11 2.63
CA PRO A 38 -1.14 13.06 1.94
C PRO A 38 -1.49 13.46 0.50
N GLY A 39 -1.70 14.76 0.24
CA GLY A 39 -1.97 15.31 -1.08
C GLY A 39 -0.79 15.12 -2.02
N GLN A 40 0.41 15.50 -1.57
CA GLN A 40 1.64 15.30 -2.35
C GLN A 40 1.93 13.82 -2.60
N ALA A 41 1.75 12.96 -1.58
CA ALA A 41 1.97 11.53 -1.75
C ALA A 41 1.05 10.93 -2.84
N ALA A 42 -0.23 11.28 -2.83
CA ALA A 42 -1.18 10.83 -3.85
C ALA A 42 -0.85 11.36 -5.25
N ALA A 43 -0.48 12.64 -5.36
CA ALA A 43 -0.11 13.26 -6.63
C ALA A 43 1.15 12.63 -7.25
N ILE A 44 2.17 12.32 -6.43
CA ILE A 44 3.38 11.64 -6.90
C ILE A 44 3.05 10.22 -7.36
N VAL A 45 2.14 9.50 -6.69
CA VAL A 45 1.71 8.17 -7.17
C VAL A 45 1.03 8.26 -8.52
N GLU A 46 0.13 9.24 -8.70
CA GLU A 46 -0.51 9.51 -9.99
C GLU A 46 0.52 9.79 -11.09
N GLU A 47 1.53 10.61 -10.80
CA GLU A 47 2.62 10.90 -11.74
C GLU A 47 3.43 9.64 -12.07
N ILE A 48 3.81 8.84 -11.06
CA ILE A 48 4.58 7.59 -11.26
C ILE A 48 3.86 6.63 -12.21
N LEU A 49 2.53 6.57 -12.14
CA LEU A 49 1.73 5.62 -12.90
C LEU A 49 1.33 6.12 -14.30
N THR A 50 1.38 7.42 -14.54
CA THR A 50 0.89 8.04 -15.78
C THR A 50 1.98 8.68 -16.63
N SER A 51 3.09 9.12 -16.01
CA SER A 51 4.19 9.78 -16.71
C SER A 51 5.17 8.77 -17.30
N PRO A 52 5.70 9.00 -18.52
CA PRO A 52 6.78 8.20 -19.09
C PRO A 52 8.13 8.46 -18.40
N THR A 53 8.32 9.61 -17.75
CA THR A 53 9.56 9.98 -17.03
C THR A 53 9.26 10.62 -15.66
N PRO A 54 8.70 9.85 -14.71
CA PRO A 54 8.31 10.39 -13.41
C PRO A 54 9.53 10.91 -12.62
N GLY A 55 9.42 12.13 -12.10
CA GLY A 55 10.46 12.75 -11.28
C GLY A 55 11.73 13.16 -12.02
N GLU A 56 11.67 13.35 -13.34
CA GLU A 56 12.77 13.93 -14.11
C GLU A 56 13.08 15.35 -13.63
N GLY A 57 14.33 15.61 -13.21
CA GLY A 57 14.76 16.90 -12.67
C GLY A 57 14.38 17.14 -11.20
N GLU A 58 13.61 16.25 -10.58
CA GLU A 58 13.13 16.38 -9.20
C GLU A 58 13.97 15.60 -8.17
N LYS A 59 13.73 15.89 -6.89
CA LYS A 59 14.34 15.12 -5.79
C LYS A 59 13.79 13.68 -5.82
N ARG A 60 14.68 12.69 -5.94
CA ARG A 60 14.30 11.26 -6.01
C ARG A 60 13.61 10.71 -4.74
N ARG A 61 13.91 11.27 -3.57
CA ARG A 61 13.48 10.70 -2.28
C ARG A 61 11.95 10.67 -2.12
N PRO A 62 11.20 11.76 -2.36
CA PRO A 62 9.73 11.74 -2.41
C PRO A 62 9.14 10.65 -3.31
N TYR A 63 9.68 10.49 -4.53
CA TYR A 63 9.24 9.47 -5.48
C TYR A 63 9.45 8.05 -4.98
N ILE A 64 10.62 7.76 -4.39
CA ILE A 64 10.91 6.44 -3.81
C ILE A 64 9.96 6.13 -2.64
N ILE A 65 9.62 7.15 -1.84
CA ILE A 65 8.69 7.00 -0.72
C ILE A 65 7.28 6.75 -1.27
N ALA A 66 6.78 7.60 -2.17
CA ALA A 66 5.45 7.47 -2.77
C ALA A 66 5.28 6.17 -3.57
N ALA A 67 6.31 5.71 -4.28
CA ALA A 67 6.27 4.43 -5.00
C ALA A 67 5.94 3.23 -4.11
N LYS A 68 6.29 3.29 -2.81
CA LYS A 68 5.93 2.24 -1.85
C LYS A 68 4.42 2.16 -1.59
N LEU A 69 3.66 3.24 -1.78
CA LEU A 69 2.19 3.20 -1.67
C LEU A 69 1.57 2.25 -2.67
N ILE A 70 2.15 2.10 -3.86
CA ILE A 70 1.65 1.19 -4.90
C ILE A 70 1.70 -0.27 -4.41
N PHE A 71 2.65 -0.61 -3.54
CA PHE A 71 2.75 -1.95 -2.93
C PHE A 71 1.86 -2.10 -1.70
N LEU A 72 1.62 -1.02 -0.95
CA LEU A 72 0.75 -1.04 0.23
C LEU A 72 -0.73 -1.06 -0.15
N VAL A 73 -1.06 -0.41 -1.27
CA VAL A 73 -2.40 -0.36 -1.85
C VAL A 73 -2.26 -0.76 -3.32
N PRO A 74 -2.18 -2.06 -3.61
CA PRO A 74 -2.03 -2.55 -4.98
C PRO A 74 -3.28 -2.32 -5.80
N GLN A 75 -3.09 -2.10 -7.11
CA GLN A 75 -4.17 -2.05 -8.08
C GLN A 75 -4.83 -3.42 -8.22
N GLU A 76 -6.16 -3.45 -8.27
CA GLU A 76 -6.92 -4.67 -8.46
C GLU A 76 -6.97 -5.09 -9.93
N GLU A 77 -7.16 -6.38 -10.19
CA GLU A 77 -7.21 -6.89 -11.55
C GLU A 77 -8.42 -6.32 -12.30
N GLY A 78 -8.17 -5.65 -13.43
CA GLY A 78 -9.20 -5.00 -14.24
C GLY A 78 -9.66 -3.63 -13.72
N GLU A 79 -9.08 -3.12 -12.63
CA GLU A 79 -9.37 -1.80 -12.09
C GLU A 79 -8.85 -0.70 -13.03
N THR A 80 -9.67 0.32 -13.30
CA THR A 80 -9.24 1.46 -14.11
C THR A 80 -8.31 2.38 -13.30
N MET A 81 -7.43 3.13 -13.98
CA MET A 81 -6.52 4.05 -13.29
C MET A 81 -7.26 5.10 -12.43
N PRO A 82 -8.36 5.73 -12.90
CA PRO A 82 -9.14 6.65 -12.07
C PRO A 82 -9.73 5.98 -10.81
N ASP A 83 -10.29 4.78 -10.93
CA ASP A 83 -10.87 4.04 -9.81
C ASP A 83 -9.80 3.70 -8.76
N TYR A 84 -8.61 3.28 -9.23
CA TYR A 84 -7.46 3.02 -8.39
C TYR A 84 -7.05 4.26 -7.58
N LEU A 85 -6.90 5.41 -8.24
CA LEU A 85 -6.49 6.66 -7.59
C LEU A 85 -7.53 7.15 -6.58
N GLU A 86 -8.82 7.00 -6.87
CA GLU A 86 -9.89 7.31 -5.92
C GLU A 86 -9.83 6.40 -4.68
N ARG A 87 -9.65 5.07 -4.89
CA ARG A 87 -9.52 4.11 -3.80
C ARG A 87 -8.27 4.36 -2.96
N LEU A 88 -7.14 4.70 -3.60
CA LEU A 88 -5.90 5.09 -2.92
C LEU A 88 -6.11 6.32 -2.04
N LYS A 89 -6.70 7.41 -2.59
CA LYS A 89 -7.04 8.61 -1.82
C LYS A 89 -7.95 8.27 -0.64
N ARG A 90 -8.99 7.46 -0.85
CA ARG A 90 -9.89 6.99 0.22
C ARG A 90 -9.14 6.21 1.31
N ARG A 91 -8.19 5.34 0.96
CA ARG A 91 -7.38 4.59 1.94
C ARG A 91 -6.47 5.51 2.75
N ILE A 92 -5.83 6.49 2.09
CA ILE A 92 -5.01 7.50 2.77
C ILE A 92 -5.90 8.37 3.68
N SER A 93 -7.09 8.77 3.24
CA SER A 93 -8.08 9.50 4.05
C SER A 93 -8.45 8.74 5.31
N GLN A 94 -8.74 7.44 5.20
CA GLN A 94 -9.07 6.59 6.34
C GLN A 94 -7.91 6.47 7.32
N SER A 95 -6.68 6.34 6.82
CA SER A 95 -5.49 6.21 7.67
C SER A 95 -5.06 7.52 8.33
N CYS A 96 -5.22 8.65 7.65
CA CYS A 96 -4.70 9.94 8.08
C CYS A 96 -5.76 10.88 8.67
N GLY A 97 -7.04 10.55 8.54
CA GLY A 97 -8.14 11.40 9.00
C GLY A 97 -8.33 12.68 8.18
N VAL A 98 -7.98 12.65 6.89
CA VAL A 98 -8.05 13.80 5.96
C VAL A 98 -9.09 13.59 4.87
N ALA A 99 -9.62 14.67 4.29
CA ALA A 99 -10.43 14.64 3.08
C ALA A 99 -9.63 15.25 1.92
N PHE A 100 -9.62 14.57 0.76
CA PHE A 100 -8.95 15.02 -0.47
C PHE A 100 -9.84 15.91 -1.32
#